data_AF-A0A9W8ZJC2-F1
#
_entry.id   AF-A0A9W8ZJC2-F1
#
_cell.length_a   1.000
_cell.length_b   1.000
_cell.length_c   1.000
_cell.angle_alpha   90.00
_cell.angle_beta   90.00
_cell.angle_gamma   90.00
#
_symmetry.space_group_name_H-M   'P 1'
#
loop_
_entity.id
_entity.type
_entity.pdbx_description
1 polymer ?
#
loop_
_entity_poly.entity_id
_entity_poly.type
_entity_poly.pdbx_seq_one_letter_code
_entity_poly.pdbx_strand_id
1 'polypeptide(L)'
;MLTNWPSSATRDKVIVSCIIKQQLDGYVGATDVPVHRIVEELLDVSPNSKVICTLHDPKLWAKSMQVIAGYGRGTAIEHHDGHIEYLERVVPEGQLSFFDVKDGWEPLCKILGKEVPDLPFPRANDSKAMEELAQKIVVKRLKRWGVIVAGLAVGIALFLRTSPI
;
A
#
# COMPACT_ATOMS: atom_id res chain seq x y z
N MET A 1 2.55 14.26 3.39
CA MET A 1 1.41 14.93 2.74
C MET A 1 0.04 14.27 3.07
N LEU A 2 -0.16 13.82 4.32
CA LEU A 2 -1.49 13.43 4.88
C LEU A 2 -1.56 13.63 6.41
N THR A 3 -0.58 14.31 7.01
CA THR A 3 -0.50 14.47 8.48
C THR A 3 -1.61 15.33 9.07
N ASN A 4 -2.29 16.12 8.24
CA ASN A 4 -3.38 17.03 8.63
C ASN A 4 -4.65 16.83 7.78
N TRP A 5 -4.94 15.60 7.34
CA TRP A 5 -6.13 15.28 6.56
C TRP A 5 -7.32 14.96 7.47
N PRO A 6 -8.41 15.74 7.37
CA PRO A 6 -8.62 17.02 8.05
C PRO A 6 -8.88 16.90 9.57
N SER A 7 -8.58 17.96 10.31
CA SER A 7 -8.79 18.08 11.76
C SER A 7 -10.28 18.10 12.15
N SER A 8 -10.58 17.58 13.34
CA SER A 8 -11.93 17.31 13.88
C SER A 8 -12.84 18.53 14.06
N ALA A 9 -12.36 19.76 13.87
CA ALA A 9 -13.06 20.98 14.28
C ALA A 9 -14.03 21.57 13.24
N THR A 10 -14.09 21.04 12.01
CA THR A 10 -15.03 21.52 10.97
C THR A 10 -15.40 20.41 10.00
N ARG A 11 -15.87 19.29 10.55
CA ARG A 11 -16.20 18.09 9.76
C ARG A 11 -17.62 18.23 9.19
N ASP A 12 -17.75 18.60 7.93
CA ASP A 12 -18.97 18.28 7.18
C ASP A 12 -18.96 16.78 6.91
N LYS A 13 -19.40 15.99 7.91
CA LYS A 13 -19.53 14.53 7.82
C LYS A 13 -20.26 14.10 6.54
N VAL A 14 -21.17 14.95 6.06
CA VAL A 14 -21.90 14.79 4.79
C VAL A 14 -20.95 14.75 3.59
N ILE A 15 -20.01 15.69 3.48
CA ILE A 15 -19.05 15.76 2.35
C ILE A 15 -18.13 14.54 2.38
N VAL A 16 -17.56 14.23 3.55
CA VAL A 16 -16.65 13.07 3.70
C VAL A 16 -17.36 11.77 3.34
N SER A 17 -18.57 11.57 3.87
CA SER A 17 -19.39 10.40 3.55
C SER A 17 -19.72 10.31 2.06
N CYS A 18 -20.02 11.45 1.42
CA CYS A 18 -20.29 11.52 -0.01
C CYS A 18 -19.06 11.10 -0.83
N ILE A 19 -17.88 11.63 -0.50
CA ILE A 19 -16.62 11.26 -1.15
C ILE A 19 -16.31 9.78 -0.96
N ILE A 20 -16.42 9.26 0.26
CA ILE A 20 -16.17 7.84 0.55
C ILE A 20 -17.10 6.96 -0.28
N LYS A 21 -18.42 7.24 -0.27
CA LYS A 21 -19.41 6.50 -1.07
C LYS A 21 -19.11 6.56 -2.56
N GLN A 22 -18.73 7.73 -3.07
CA GLN A 22 -18.40 7.90 -4.49
C GLN A 22 -17.12 7.15 -4.88
N GLN A 23 -16.08 7.21 -4.05
CA GLN A 23 -14.78 6.57 -4.36
C GLN A 23 -14.82 5.05 -4.22
N LEU A 24 -15.67 4.53 -3.33
CA LEU A 24 -15.82 3.10 -3.06
C LEU A 24 -17.06 2.49 -3.74
N ASP A 25 -17.73 3.24 -4.62
CA ASP A 25 -18.88 2.72 -5.36
C ASP A 25 -18.49 1.48 -6.19
N GLY A 26 -19.27 0.41 -6.05
CA GLY A 26 -19.00 -0.88 -6.68
C GLY A 26 -17.92 -1.75 -6.02
N TYR A 27 -17.23 -1.28 -4.99
CA TYR A 27 -16.24 -2.07 -4.26
C TYR A 27 -16.88 -2.83 -3.08
N VAL A 28 -16.42 -4.06 -2.85
CA VAL A 28 -16.88 -4.93 -1.74
C VAL A 28 -15.88 -5.02 -0.58
N GLY A 29 -14.75 -4.34 -0.70
CA GLY A 29 -13.68 -4.29 0.29
C GLY A 29 -12.64 -3.25 -0.10
N ALA A 30 -11.87 -2.78 0.88
CA ALA A 30 -10.85 -1.77 0.69
C ALA A 30 -9.68 -2.01 1.67
N THR A 31 -8.45 -1.80 1.21
CA THR A 31 -7.23 -2.09 1.97
C THR A 31 -6.18 -0.99 1.76
N ASP A 32 -5.13 -0.99 2.58
CA ASP A 32 -3.94 -0.13 2.44
C ASP A 32 -4.19 1.37 2.70
N VAL A 33 -3.16 2.19 2.50
CA VAL A 33 -3.22 3.65 2.49
C VAL A 33 -4.13 4.14 1.35
N PRO A 34 -5.03 5.12 1.58
CA PRO A 34 -5.32 5.81 2.83
C PRO A 34 -6.38 5.15 3.72
N VAL A 35 -7.09 4.13 3.23
CA VAL A 35 -8.32 3.53 3.80
C VAL A 35 -8.15 3.05 5.25
N HIS A 36 -7.03 2.42 5.58
CA HIS A 36 -6.77 1.94 6.96
C HIS A 36 -6.77 3.05 8.03
N ARG A 37 -6.70 4.34 7.65
CA ARG A 37 -6.71 5.47 8.60
C ARG A 37 -8.08 6.12 8.81
N ILE A 38 -9.11 5.72 8.06
CA ILE A 38 -10.44 6.33 8.08
C ILE A 38 -11.53 5.30 8.44
N VAL A 39 -11.19 4.36 9.33
CA VAL A 39 -12.05 3.22 9.67
C VAL A 39 -13.36 3.69 10.32
N GLU A 40 -13.30 4.72 11.14
CA GLU A 40 -14.50 5.34 11.74
C GLU A 40 -15.46 5.87 10.67
N GLU A 41 -14.95 6.64 9.70
CA GLU A 41 -15.78 7.19 8.63
C GLU A 41 -16.31 6.09 7.69
N LEU A 42 -15.55 5.01 7.50
CA LEU A 42 -16.01 3.85 6.74
C LEU A 42 -17.14 3.11 7.45
N LEU A 43 -17.07 2.98 8.78
CA LEU A 43 -18.13 2.38 9.59
C LEU A 43 -19.37 3.29 9.69
N ASP A 44 -19.20 4.61 9.69
CA ASP A 44 -20.32 5.57 9.57
C ASP A 44 -21.10 5.36 8.25
N VAL A 45 -20.39 5.07 7.15
CA VAL A 45 -20.97 4.85 5.82
C VAL A 45 -21.49 3.43 5.60
N SER A 46 -20.82 2.43 6.18
CA SER A 46 -21.13 1.00 6.04
C SER A 46 -21.09 0.27 7.39
N PRO A 47 -22.10 0.47 8.26
CA PRO A 47 -22.08 0.03 9.65
C PRO A 47 -22.00 -1.48 9.87
N ASN A 48 -22.33 -2.28 8.86
CA ASN A 48 -22.34 -3.75 8.95
C ASN A 48 -21.04 -4.40 8.42
N SER A 49 -20.04 -3.58 8.07
CA SER A 49 -18.78 -4.08 7.52
C SER A 49 -17.97 -4.83 8.58
N LYS A 50 -17.23 -5.84 8.15
CA LYS A 50 -16.19 -6.47 8.96
C LYS A 50 -14.87 -5.71 8.76
N VAL A 51 -14.13 -5.50 9.84
CA VAL A 51 -12.78 -4.93 9.80
C VAL A 51 -11.78 -6.05 10.07
N ILE A 52 -10.91 -6.30 9.10
CA ILE A 52 -9.90 -7.37 9.20
C ILE A 52 -8.52 -6.71 9.28
N CYS A 53 -7.84 -6.90 10.41
CA CYS A 53 -6.46 -6.46 10.61
C CYS A 53 -5.50 -7.62 10.26
N THR A 54 -4.68 -7.43 9.23
CA THR A 54 -3.65 -8.42 8.86
C THR A 54 -2.47 -8.33 9.80
N LEU A 55 -2.13 -9.43 10.46
CA LEU A 55 -1.01 -9.52 11.38
C LEU A 55 0.29 -9.89 10.65
N HIS A 56 1.39 -9.30 11.12
CA HIS A 56 2.74 -9.64 10.71
C HIS A 56 3.68 -9.63 11.92
N ASP A 57 4.80 -10.35 11.83
CA ASP A 57 5.88 -10.17 12.79
C ASP A 57 6.32 -8.68 12.76
N PRO A 58 6.26 -7.95 13.89
CA PRO A 58 6.51 -6.51 13.89
C PRO A 58 7.92 -6.14 13.42
N LYS A 59 8.91 -7.00 13.65
CA LYS A 59 10.30 -6.74 13.25
C LYS A 59 10.46 -6.92 11.74
N LEU A 60 9.85 -7.95 11.16
CA LEU A 60 9.83 -8.16 9.72
C LEU A 60 9.08 -7.05 9.00
N TRP A 61 7.93 -6.65 9.52
CA TRP A 61 7.16 -5.53 8.97
C TRP A 61 7.94 -4.21 9.06
N ALA A 62 8.60 -3.92 10.19
CA ALA A 62 9.43 -2.73 10.34
C ALA A 62 10.63 -2.71 9.37
N LYS A 63 11.23 -3.87 9.09
CA LYS A 63 12.28 -4.00 8.06
C LYS A 63 11.74 -3.70 6.66
N SER A 64 10.53 -4.16 6.35
CA SER A 64 9.87 -3.87 5.07
C SER A 64 9.57 -2.36 4.92
N MET A 65 9.00 -1.75 5.96
CA MET A 65 8.64 -0.33 5.96
C MET A 65 9.84 0.61 5.87
N GLN A 66 11.02 0.20 6.36
CA GLN A 66 12.26 0.94 6.11
C GLN A 66 12.56 1.06 4.62
N VAL A 67 12.35 -0.01 3.86
CA VAL A 67 12.64 -0.05 2.42
C VAL A 67 11.56 0.67 1.62
N ILE A 68 10.28 0.40 1.94
CA ILE A 68 9.14 0.89 1.14
C ILE A 68 8.80 2.34 1.47
N ALA A 69 8.79 2.70 2.76
CA ALA A 69 8.29 3.99 3.24
C ALA A 69 9.38 4.88 3.87
N GLY A 70 10.61 4.39 4.01
CA GLY A 70 11.72 5.14 4.60
C GLY A 70 11.58 5.39 6.09
N TYR A 71 10.77 4.60 6.81
CA TYR A 71 10.55 4.78 8.24
C TYR A 71 11.75 4.31 9.07
N GLY A 72 12.04 4.99 10.17
CA GLY A 72 12.93 4.45 11.21
C GLY A 72 12.34 3.20 11.86
N ARG A 73 13.18 2.26 12.34
CA ARG A 73 12.69 1.00 12.95
C ARG A 73 11.70 1.23 14.09
N GLY A 74 12.03 2.12 15.02
CA GLY A 74 11.17 2.45 16.16
C GLY A 74 9.84 3.05 15.70
N THR A 75 9.91 4.06 14.84
CA THR A 75 8.73 4.71 14.23
C THR A 75 7.83 3.72 13.51
N ALA A 76 8.39 2.73 12.80
CA ALA A 76 7.59 1.69 12.21
C ALA A 76 6.84 0.93 13.30
N ILE A 77 7.54 0.33 14.27
CA ILE A 77 6.90 -0.47 15.33
C ILE A 77 5.80 0.32 16.06
N GLU A 78 6.05 1.60 16.37
CA GLU A 78 5.04 2.49 16.95
C GLU A 78 3.79 2.65 16.06
N HIS A 79 3.96 2.78 14.74
CA HIS A 79 2.82 2.82 13.82
C HIS A 79 2.05 1.50 13.77
N HIS A 80 2.74 0.36 13.86
CA HIS A 80 2.10 -0.95 13.89
C HIS A 80 1.24 -1.10 15.15
N ASP A 81 1.85 -0.92 16.32
CA ASP A 81 1.18 -1.14 17.61
C ASP A 81 0.07 -0.10 17.82
N GLY A 82 0.34 1.18 17.52
CA GLY A 82 -0.65 2.24 17.61
C GLY A 82 -1.82 2.07 16.64
N HIS A 83 -1.64 1.39 15.50
CA HIS A 83 -2.76 1.08 14.60
C HIS A 83 -3.67 0.00 15.18
N ILE A 84 -3.12 -1.03 15.82
CA ILE A 84 -3.91 -2.06 16.51
C ILE A 84 -4.73 -1.43 17.64
N GLU A 85 -4.08 -0.63 18.50
CA GLU A 85 -4.78 0.10 19.58
C GLU A 85 -5.86 1.05 19.06
N TYR A 86 -5.62 1.70 17.91
CA TYR A 86 -6.64 2.52 17.24
C TYR A 86 -7.85 1.67 16.83
N LEU A 87 -7.63 0.53 16.17
CA LEU A 87 -8.71 -0.35 15.71
C LEU A 87 -9.53 -0.88 16.88
N GLU A 88 -8.88 -1.36 17.95
CA GLU A 88 -9.55 -1.86 19.15
C GLU A 88 -10.41 -0.79 19.83
N ARG A 89 -10.01 0.49 19.73
CA ARG A 89 -10.76 1.62 20.30
C ARG A 89 -11.99 1.99 19.48
N VAL A 90 -11.91 1.94 18.15
CA VAL A 90 -12.91 2.56 17.28
C VAL A 90 -13.83 1.57 16.58
N VAL A 91 -13.43 0.31 16.46
CA VAL A 91 -14.24 -0.72 15.80
C VAL A 91 -15.20 -1.35 16.83
N PRO A 92 -16.50 -1.43 16.53
CA PRO A 92 -17.46 -2.12 17.40
C PRO A 92 -17.08 -3.56 17.69
N GLU A 93 -17.42 -4.02 18.89
CA GLU A 93 -17.21 -5.40 19.32
C GLU A 93 -17.85 -6.39 18.32
N GLY A 94 -17.13 -7.45 17.97
CA GLY A 94 -17.59 -8.46 16.99
C GLY A 94 -17.41 -8.07 15.52
N GLN A 95 -16.98 -6.85 15.19
CA GLN A 95 -16.63 -6.45 13.82
C GLN A 95 -15.14 -6.53 13.52
N LEU A 96 -14.27 -6.46 14.54
CA LEU A 96 -12.82 -6.59 14.38
C LEU A 96 -12.39 -8.06 14.38
N SER A 97 -11.56 -8.44 13.41
CA SER A 97 -10.91 -9.75 13.36
C SER A 97 -9.45 -9.62 12.96
N PHE A 98 -8.60 -10.45 13.54
CA PHE A 98 -7.19 -10.54 13.21
C PHE A 98 -6.92 -11.75 12.32
N PHE A 99 -6.02 -11.59 11.35
CA PHE A 99 -5.72 -12.62 10.36
C PHE A 99 -4.23 -12.62 10.03
N ASP A 100 -3.51 -13.74 10.25
CA ASP A 100 -2.17 -13.92 9.70
C ASP A 100 -2.28 -14.41 8.25
N VAL A 101 -1.74 -13.63 7.32
CA VAL A 101 -1.77 -13.91 5.88
C VAL A 101 -1.15 -15.27 5.54
N LYS A 102 -0.26 -15.80 6.40
CA LYS A 102 0.36 -17.12 6.22
C LYS A 102 -0.62 -18.28 6.39
N ASP A 103 -1.74 -18.06 7.07
CA ASP A 103 -2.73 -19.11 7.34
C ASP A 103 -3.65 -19.38 6.13
N GLY A 104 -3.58 -18.55 5.09
CA GLY A 104 -4.25 -18.79 3.81
C GLY A 104 -5.77 -18.59 3.85
N TRP A 105 -6.49 -19.35 3.02
CA TRP A 105 -7.92 -19.11 2.76
C TRP A 105 -8.83 -19.44 3.94
N GLU A 106 -8.55 -20.51 4.67
CA GLU A 106 -9.49 -21.08 5.64
C GLU A 106 -9.95 -20.06 6.72
N PRO A 107 -9.05 -19.42 7.49
CA PRO A 107 -9.48 -18.45 8.50
C PRO A 107 -10.09 -17.18 7.88
N LEU A 108 -9.61 -16.72 6.73
CA LEU A 108 -10.18 -15.55 6.05
C LEU A 108 -11.62 -15.81 5.60
N CYS A 109 -11.87 -16.94 4.95
CA CYS A 109 -13.20 -17.36 4.52
C CYS A 109 -14.13 -17.58 5.72
N LYS A 110 -13.63 -18.12 6.83
CA LYS A 110 -14.39 -18.24 8.09
C LYS A 110 -14.83 -16.88 8.65
N ILE A 111 -13.95 -15.89 8.68
CA ILE A 111 -14.28 -14.51 9.12
C ILE A 111 -15.38 -13.93 8.22
N LEU A 112 -15.27 -14.14 6.91
CA LEU A 112 -16.20 -13.61 5.90
C LEU A 112 -17.50 -14.42 5.74
N GLY A 113 -17.60 -15.61 6.33
CA GLY A 113 -18.72 -16.53 6.12
C GLY A 113 -18.82 -17.02 4.67
N LYS A 114 -17.68 -17.30 4.03
CA LYS A 114 -17.58 -17.76 2.63
C LYS A 114 -16.96 -19.15 2.56
N GLU A 115 -17.17 -19.82 1.42
CA GLU A 115 -16.52 -21.09 1.12
C GLU A 115 -15.04 -20.87 0.77
N VAL A 116 -14.20 -21.87 1.10
CA VAL A 116 -12.79 -21.88 0.71
C VAL A 116 -12.70 -22.21 -0.79
N PRO A 117 -12.06 -21.37 -1.61
CA PRO A 117 -11.97 -21.61 -3.05
C PRO A 117 -10.89 -22.65 -3.38
N ASP A 118 -11.07 -23.38 -4.49
CA ASP A 118 -10.09 -24.33 -5.02
C ASP A 118 -9.02 -23.64 -5.87
N LEU A 119 -8.25 -22.75 -5.24
CA LEU A 119 -7.13 -22.03 -5.84
C LEU A 119 -6.08 -21.65 -4.78
N PRO A 120 -4.78 -21.58 -5.13
CA PRO A 120 -3.75 -21.26 -4.17
C PRO A 120 -3.95 -19.86 -3.58
N PHE A 121 -3.66 -19.70 -2.30
CA PHE A 121 -3.71 -18.38 -1.65
C PHE A 121 -2.71 -17.42 -2.33
N PRO A 122 -3.14 -16.21 -2.71
CA PRO A 122 -2.31 -15.32 -3.52
C PRO A 122 -1.09 -14.85 -2.74
N ARG A 123 0.08 -14.91 -3.39
CA ARG A 123 1.32 -14.31 -2.90
C ARG A 123 1.80 -13.26 -3.91
N ALA A 124 1.45 -12.01 -3.65
CA ALA A 124 1.86 -10.85 -4.42
C ALA A 124 2.57 -9.84 -3.50
N ASN A 125 3.31 -8.90 -4.09
CA ASN A 125 3.98 -7.81 -3.36
C ASN A 125 5.02 -8.27 -2.33
N ASP A 126 5.80 -9.32 -2.65
CA ASP A 126 6.96 -9.71 -1.82
C ASP A 126 8.24 -8.97 -2.23
N SER A 127 9.26 -9.04 -1.36
CA SER A 127 10.53 -8.33 -1.58
C SER A 127 11.20 -8.73 -2.89
N LYS A 128 11.02 -9.98 -3.33
CA LYS A 128 11.58 -10.47 -4.60
C LYS A 128 10.88 -9.82 -5.79
N ALA A 129 9.56 -9.71 -5.77
CA ALA A 129 8.81 -9.00 -6.80
C ALA A 129 9.25 -7.53 -6.94
N MET A 130 9.54 -6.86 -5.82
CA MET A 130 10.04 -5.49 -5.82
C MET A 130 11.48 -5.38 -6.35
N GLU A 131 12.35 -6.32 -5.96
CA GLU A 131 13.73 -6.39 -6.46
C GLU A 131 13.76 -6.59 -7.99
N GLU A 132 12.94 -7.50 -8.51
CA GLU A 132 12.81 -7.74 -9.95
C GLU A 132 12.29 -6.50 -10.70
N LEU A 133 11.31 -5.79 -10.14
CA LEU A 133 10.80 -4.54 -10.72
C LEU A 133 11.89 -3.46 -10.73
N ALA A 134 12.61 -3.30 -9.63
CA ALA A 134 13.72 -2.35 -9.52
C ALA A 134 14.82 -2.65 -10.54
N GLN A 135 15.23 -3.91 -10.68
CA GLN A 135 16.22 -4.35 -11.66
C GLN A 135 15.76 -4.02 -13.09
N LYS A 136 14.50 -4.31 -13.44
CA LYS A 136 13.93 -3.99 -14.75
C LYS A 136 13.97 -2.48 -15.03
N ILE A 137 13.61 -1.65 -14.04
CA ILE A 137 13.66 -0.19 -14.17
C ILE A 137 15.10 0.29 -14.40
N VAL A 138 16.07 -0.20 -13.62
CA VAL A 138 17.49 0.16 -13.74
C VAL A 138 18.02 -0.21 -15.12
N VAL A 139 17.81 -1.44 -15.58
CA VAL A 139 18.27 -1.89 -16.90
C VAL A 139 17.64 -1.07 -18.02
N LYS A 140 16.34 -0.77 -17.95
CA LYS A 140 15.65 0.06 -18.95
C LYS A 140 16.24 1.48 -18.99
N ARG A 141 16.54 2.07 -17.83
CA ARG A 141 17.19 3.38 -17.73
C ARG A 141 18.60 3.36 -18.31
N LEU A 142 19.42 2.36 -17.97
CA LEU A 142 20.77 2.21 -18.49
C LEU A 142 20.78 2.06 -20.02
N LYS A 143 19.89 1.22 -20.57
CA LYS A 143 19.73 1.08 -22.03
C LYS A 143 19.36 2.41 -22.68
N ARG A 144 18.42 3.16 -22.11
CA ARG A 144 18.01 4.47 -22.65
C ARG A 144 19.17 5.47 -22.67
N TRP A 145 19.93 5.54 -21.58
CA TRP A 145 21.11 6.41 -21.50
C TRP A 145 22.23 5.98 -22.44
N GLY A 146 22.45 4.67 -22.62
CA GLY A 146 23.42 4.16 -23.57
C GLY A 146 23.15 4.62 -25.01
N VAL A 147 21.89 4.60 -25.44
CA VAL A 147 21.49 5.11 -26.77
C VAL A 147 21.76 6.61 -26.91
N ILE A 148 21.43 7.40 -25.89
CA ILE A 148 21.67 8.86 -25.89
C ILE A 148 23.16 9.17 -25.99
N VAL A 149 23.98 8.53 -25.16
CA VAL A 149 25.44 8.73 -25.15
C VAL A 149 26.07 8.31 -26.48
N ALA A 150 25.65 7.17 -27.05
CA ALA A 150 26.12 6.72 -28.35
C ALA A 150 25.75 7.71 -29.47
N GLY A 151 24.52 8.22 -29.48
CA GLY A 151 24.08 9.23 -30.45
C GLY A 151 24.87 10.54 -30.35
N LEU A 152 25.11 11.03 -29.13
CA LEU A 152 25.94 12.21 -28.89
C LEU A 152 27.39 12.00 -29.36
N ALA A 153 27.98 10.83 -29.06
CA ALA A 153 29.33 10.50 -29.49
C ALA A 153 29.45 10.48 -31.03
N VAL A 154 28.47 9.90 -31.72
CA VAL A 154 28.40 9.91 -33.20
C VAL A 154 28.26 11.35 -33.72
N GLY A 155 27.39 12.16 -33.10
CA GLY A 155 27.21 13.57 -33.47
C GLY A 155 28.49 14.40 -33.32
N ILE A 156 29.20 14.24 -32.19
CA ILE A 156 30.49 14.90 -31.93
C ILE A 156 31.54 14.46 -32.96
N ALA A 157 31.64 13.15 -33.21
CA ALA A 157 32.61 12.62 -34.19
C ALA A 157 32.35 13.15 -35.60
N LEU A 158 31.08 13.26 -36.01
CA LEU A 158 30.71 13.84 -37.30
C LEU A 158 31.04 15.35 -37.35
N PHE A 159 30.73 16.10 -36.30
CA PHE A 159 31.03 17.53 -36.20
C PHE A 159 32.55 17.81 -36.29
N LEU A 160 33.36 17.05 -35.56
CA LEU A 160 34.82 17.16 -35.60
C LEU A 160 35.40 16.77 -36.97
N ARG A 161 34.75 15.87 -37.71
CA ARG A 161 35.16 15.46 -39.06
C ARG A 161 34.83 16.51 -40.13
N THR A 162 33.74 17.26 -39.97
CA THR A 162 33.26 18.23 -40.97
C THR A 162 33.72 19.66 -40.71
N SER A 163 34.30 19.96 -39.54
CA SER A 163 34.80 21.30 -39.21
C SER A 163 36.16 21.54 -39.88
N PRO A 164 36.30 22.55 -40.76
CA PRO A 164 37.60 22.92 -41.32
C PRO A 164 38.44 23.62 -40.24
N ILE A 165 39.74 23.30 -40.21
CA ILE A 165 40.77 24.00 -39.41
C ILE A 165 41.09 25.33 -40.07
#